data_AF-A0A951IVL2-F1
#
_entry.id   AF-A0A951IVL2-F1
#
_cell.length_a   1.000
_cell.length_b   1.000
_cell.length_c   1.000
_cell.angle_alpha   90.00
_cell.angle_beta   90.00
_cell.angle_gamma   90.00
#
_symmetry.space_group_name_H-M   'P 1'
#
loop_
_entity.id
_entity.type
_entity.pdbx_description
1 polymer ?
#
loop_
_entity_poly.entity_id
_entity_poly.type
_entity_poly.pdbx_seq_one_letter_code
_entity_poly.pdbx_strand_id
1 'polypeptide(L)'
;MIRFLLIAILLAVVVFQIQGEKVPINEGAGLEGVPLRIVAEGFTDQFDDEGYDAFVIHRILPYALVNSIFVIFDFDMDPESLLHGILIFNFLILLLGCYWYFKLTKKLRSSVSMEILGFVLLFGNFLVLKISWYEAFHPGLFALVLGIGQANYFIRYEKTKLFLVSLIGGFVWPTLFPIGMVLIFLPSDKIVFRENENSLLGIYLIPTVLCCVLTLIGVYFTGTEHGVIWFGLGLLTLASMVYFGLNASGVSWIKSFQLLQKRMKPERLAYLATSVAVYFLIISLLSVGKSEFGIVDFLKGIAVQGAERPLMFLISQFAFYGILIPIILVFFSRICREAGKLGLGFMVVFILIMILVFYADAYWWVQAIPFMVLLVLKGLRRYSLVNKDIWVLSLLSLLLSKFWFKINVEDLDQYILQNTDSWIAQRYFQHFGLMQSELVYYIYIIVFLAASALIFLGKKRYAKS
;
A
#
# COMPACT_ATOMS: atom_id res chain seq x y z
N MET A 1 -11.84 -22.29 -15.90
CA MET A 1 -11.26 -21.68 -17.11
C MET A 1 -10.79 -20.25 -16.87
N ILE A 2 -11.66 -19.28 -16.53
CA ILE A 2 -11.27 -17.86 -16.37
C ILE A 2 -10.11 -17.61 -15.38
N ARG A 3 -10.08 -18.30 -14.23
CA ARG A 3 -8.99 -18.16 -13.25
C ARG A 3 -7.63 -18.54 -13.81
N PHE A 4 -7.58 -19.65 -14.56
CA PHE A 4 -6.37 -20.09 -15.23
C PHE A 4 -5.93 -19.09 -16.29
N LEU A 5 -6.87 -18.50 -17.04
CA LEU A 5 -6.56 -17.45 -18.01
C LEU A 5 -5.96 -16.20 -17.33
N LEU A 6 -6.56 -15.72 -16.23
CA LEU A 6 -6.03 -14.58 -15.48
C LEU A 6 -4.62 -14.84 -14.95
N ILE A 7 -4.39 -16.02 -14.37
CA ILE A 7 -3.05 -16.44 -13.91
C ILE A 7 -2.10 -16.52 -15.10
N ALA A 8 -2.47 -17.16 -16.20
CA ALA A 8 -1.61 -17.31 -17.37
C ALA A 8 -1.19 -15.95 -17.96
N ILE A 9 -2.11 -15.00 -18.07
CA ILE A 9 -1.80 -13.64 -18.54
C ILE A 9 -0.84 -12.95 -17.58
N LEU A 10 -1.09 -13.01 -16.27
CA LEU A 10 -0.19 -12.44 -15.26
C LEU A 10 1.21 -13.05 -15.37
N LEU A 11 1.30 -14.38 -15.40
CA LEU A 11 2.58 -15.09 -15.48
C LEU A 11 3.33 -14.81 -16.79
N ALA A 12 2.62 -14.68 -17.91
CA ALA A 12 3.25 -14.30 -19.17
C ALA A 12 3.92 -12.92 -19.09
N VAL A 13 3.24 -11.94 -18.50
CA VAL A 13 3.82 -10.60 -18.28
C VAL A 13 4.99 -10.68 -17.31
N VAL A 14 4.85 -11.41 -16.20
CA VAL A 14 5.90 -11.56 -15.19
C VAL A 14 7.16 -12.22 -15.74
N VAL A 15 7.02 -13.33 -16.47
CA VAL A 15 8.17 -14.02 -17.09
C VAL A 15 8.89 -13.10 -18.07
N PHE A 16 8.14 -12.29 -18.84
CA PHE A 16 8.73 -11.27 -19.70
C PHE A 16 9.49 -10.20 -18.90
N GLN A 17 9.00 -9.76 -17.73
CA GLN A 17 9.72 -8.80 -16.88
C GLN A 17 10.93 -9.39 -16.17
N ILE A 18 10.88 -10.67 -15.79
CA ILE A 18 12.03 -11.38 -15.18
C ILE A 18 13.21 -11.36 -16.16
N GLN A 19 12.97 -11.65 -17.43
CA GLN A 19 13.99 -11.55 -18.50
C GLN A 19 14.28 -10.12 -18.96
N GLY A 20 13.46 -9.16 -18.54
CA GLY A 20 13.58 -7.76 -18.91
C GLY A 20 14.67 -7.01 -18.13
N GLU A 21 14.65 -5.70 -18.31
CA GLU A 21 15.58 -4.77 -17.66
C GLU A 21 15.58 -4.87 -16.12
N LYS A 22 16.74 -4.58 -15.54
CA LYS A 22 17.00 -4.48 -14.10
C LYS A 22 17.54 -3.10 -13.80
N VAL A 23 17.32 -2.61 -12.59
CA VAL A 23 17.83 -1.31 -12.19
C VAL A 23 19.36 -1.29 -12.34
N PRO A 24 19.96 -0.30 -13.04
CA PRO A 24 21.36 -0.35 -13.43
C PRO A 24 22.34 0.02 -12.30
N ILE A 25 21.83 0.41 -11.14
CA ILE A 25 22.63 0.78 -9.96
C ILE A 25 22.63 -0.35 -8.93
N ASN A 26 23.73 -0.45 -8.19
CA ASN A 26 23.89 -1.39 -7.07
C ASN A 26 23.53 -2.84 -7.45
N GLU A 27 23.97 -3.26 -8.65
CA GLU A 27 23.79 -4.63 -9.18
C GLU A 27 22.34 -5.13 -9.12
N GLY A 28 21.37 -4.24 -9.39
CA GLY A 28 19.95 -4.59 -9.40
C GLY A 28 19.22 -4.41 -8.05
N ALA A 29 19.91 -3.94 -7.01
CA ALA A 29 19.31 -3.67 -5.70
C ALA A 29 18.58 -2.32 -5.62
N GLY A 30 18.89 -1.37 -6.52
CA GLY A 30 18.30 -0.03 -6.47
C GLY A 30 18.84 0.79 -5.30
N LEU A 31 18.08 1.79 -4.85
CA LEU A 31 18.51 2.68 -3.75
C LEU A 31 18.16 2.06 -2.38
N GLU A 32 16.93 1.60 -2.21
CA GLU A 32 16.43 1.10 -0.92
C GLU A 32 16.72 -0.39 -0.69
N GLY A 33 17.05 -1.14 -1.75
CA GLY A 33 17.29 -2.58 -1.66
C GLY A 33 18.71 -2.97 -1.26
N VAL A 34 19.68 -2.04 -1.22
CA VAL A 34 21.09 -2.35 -0.88
C VAL A 34 21.21 -3.02 0.50
N PRO A 35 20.62 -2.48 1.59
CA PRO A 35 20.71 -3.13 2.90
C PRO A 35 20.08 -4.52 2.91
N LEU A 36 19.07 -4.76 2.07
CA LEU A 36 18.35 -6.04 1.99
C LEU A 36 19.12 -7.06 1.15
N ARG A 37 19.88 -6.62 0.15
CA ARG A 37 20.82 -7.48 -0.59
C ARG A 37 21.96 -7.93 0.32
N ILE A 38 22.49 -7.03 1.14
CA ILE A 38 23.53 -7.34 2.13
C ILE A 38 23.07 -8.46 3.09
N VAL A 39 21.80 -8.43 3.54
CA VAL A 39 21.19 -9.55 4.29
C VAL A 39 21.19 -10.85 3.47
N ALA A 40 20.86 -10.79 2.17
CA ALA A 40 20.85 -11.98 1.32
C ALA A 40 22.27 -12.55 1.09
N GLU A 41 23.28 -11.69 1.07
CA GLU A 41 24.71 -12.07 0.95
C GLU A 41 25.23 -12.74 2.22
N GLY A 42 24.95 -12.19 3.41
CA GLY A 42 25.64 -12.58 4.64
C GLY A 42 24.76 -12.63 5.89
N PHE A 43 23.54 -13.18 5.80
CA PHE A 43 22.57 -13.14 6.91
C PHE A 43 23.15 -13.61 8.26
N THR A 44 23.76 -14.80 8.29
CA THR A 44 24.29 -15.41 9.52
C THR A 44 25.47 -14.67 10.08
N ASP A 45 26.43 -14.33 9.22
CA ASP A 45 27.73 -13.83 9.65
C ASP A 45 27.61 -12.39 10.15
N GLN A 46 26.82 -11.56 9.46
CA GLN A 46 26.61 -10.18 9.86
C GLN A 46 25.71 -10.02 11.08
N PHE A 47 24.82 -10.98 11.33
CA PHE A 47 23.95 -10.92 12.51
C PHE A 47 24.76 -11.02 13.81
N ASP A 48 25.85 -11.80 13.79
CA ASP A 48 26.70 -12.02 14.95
C ASP A 48 27.76 -10.93 15.15
N ASP A 49 28.27 -10.33 14.07
CA ASP A 49 29.37 -9.35 14.13
C ASP A 49 28.90 -7.89 14.25
N GLU A 50 27.97 -7.44 13.39
CA GLU A 50 27.59 -6.02 13.25
C GLU A 50 26.12 -5.75 13.61
N GLY A 51 25.26 -6.76 13.45
CA GLY A 51 23.81 -6.66 13.58
C GLY A 51 23.16 -5.82 12.48
N TYR A 52 21.83 -5.68 12.54
CA TYR A 52 21.06 -4.91 11.55
C TYR A 52 20.27 -3.80 12.22
N ASP A 53 20.05 -2.69 11.52
CA ASP A 53 19.18 -1.64 12.04
C ASP A 53 17.70 -2.06 12.08
N ALA A 54 16.87 -1.28 12.76
CA ALA A 54 15.44 -1.58 12.87
C ALA A 54 14.71 -1.56 11.51
N PHE A 55 15.18 -0.77 10.54
CA PHE A 55 14.59 -0.70 9.20
C PHE A 55 14.75 -2.03 8.45
N VAL A 56 15.94 -2.62 8.52
CA VAL A 56 16.27 -3.91 7.91
C VAL A 56 15.59 -5.05 8.65
N ILE A 57 15.62 -5.09 9.99
CA ILE A 57 14.97 -6.14 10.79
C ILE A 57 13.47 -6.27 10.46
N HIS A 58 12.77 -5.15 10.24
CA HIS A 58 11.36 -5.15 9.85
C HIS A 58 11.09 -5.73 8.44
N ARG A 59 12.13 -5.90 7.62
CA ARG A 59 12.07 -6.34 6.21
C ARG A 59 12.93 -7.58 5.93
N ILE A 60 13.53 -8.16 6.96
CA ILE A 60 14.64 -9.10 6.84
C ILE A 60 14.25 -10.46 6.26
N LEU A 61 13.01 -10.90 6.49
CA LEU A 61 12.63 -12.29 6.33
C LEU A 61 12.83 -12.85 4.90
N PRO A 62 12.40 -12.17 3.82
CA PRO A 62 12.57 -12.72 2.48
C PRO A 62 14.03 -12.98 2.11
N TYR A 63 14.92 -12.08 2.53
CA TYR A 63 16.33 -12.08 2.19
C TYR A 63 17.12 -13.07 3.04
N ALA A 64 16.80 -13.15 4.35
CA ALA A 64 17.34 -14.17 5.23
C ALA A 64 16.99 -15.59 4.75
N LEU A 65 15.79 -15.79 4.19
CA LEU A 65 15.39 -17.07 3.59
C LEU A 65 16.18 -17.38 2.31
N VAL A 66 16.46 -16.38 1.47
CA VAL A 66 17.32 -16.56 0.28
C VAL A 66 18.72 -16.98 0.73
N ASN A 67 19.34 -16.24 1.66
CA ASN A 67 20.65 -16.58 2.20
C ASN A 67 20.67 -18.01 2.76
N SER A 68 19.70 -18.36 3.62
CA SER A 68 19.62 -19.69 4.23
C SER A 68 19.55 -20.81 3.19
N ILE A 69 18.82 -20.61 2.09
CA ILE A 69 18.75 -21.58 1.00
C ILE A 69 20.09 -21.69 0.30
N PHE A 70 20.75 -20.58 0.00
CA PHE A 70 22.05 -20.58 -0.66
C PHE A 70 23.11 -21.30 0.19
N VAL A 71 23.14 -21.05 1.50
CA VAL A 71 24.01 -21.78 2.44
C VAL A 71 23.70 -23.28 2.47
N ILE A 72 22.42 -23.66 2.57
CA ILE A 72 22.02 -25.08 2.69
C ILE A 72 22.38 -25.88 1.43
N PHE A 73 22.26 -25.26 0.25
CA PHE A 73 22.51 -25.91 -1.03
C PHE A 73 23.89 -25.62 -1.61
N ASP A 74 24.75 -24.90 -0.89
CA ASP A 74 26.10 -24.51 -1.32
C ASP A 74 26.09 -23.79 -2.68
N PHE A 75 25.17 -22.83 -2.84
CA PHE A 75 25.10 -21.98 -4.03
C PHE A 75 26.02 -20.77 -3.88
N ASP A 76 26.61 -20.34 -4.99
CA ASP A 76 27.41 -19.12 -5.06
C ASP A 76 26.57 -17.90 -4.66
N MET A 77 27.13 -17.06 -3.78
CA MET A 77 26.49 -15.82 -3.29
C MET A 77 26.94 -14.59 -4.07
N ASP A 78 27.26 -14.75 -5.35
CA ASP A 78 27.54 -13.61 -6.22
C ASP A 78 26.27 -12.78 -6.50
N PRO A 79 26.39 -11.49 -6.85
CA PRO A 79 25.24 -10.61 -7.05
C PRO A 79 24.22 -11.12 -8.07
N GLU A 80 24.68 -11.79 -9.14
CA GLU A 80 23.80 -12.31 -10.18
C GLU A 80 23.00 -13.51 -9.66
N SER A 81 23.65 -14.46 -8.98
CA SER A 81 22.99 -15.61 -8.37
C SER A 81 21.94 -15.18 -7.33
N LEU A 82 22.27 -14.21 -6.46
CA LEU A 82 21.34 -13.67 -5.48
C LEU A 82 20.14 -12.96 -6.13
N LEU A 83 20.38 -12.19 -7.19
CA LEU A 83 19.31 -11.56 -7.98
C LEU A 83 18.33 -12.61 -8.53
N HIS A 84 18.84 -13.72 -9.10
CA HIS A 84 18.00 -14.81 -9.56
C HIS A 84 17.24 -15.49 -8.41
N GLY A 85 17.90 -15.71 -7.27
CA GLY A 85 17.30 -16.26 -6.06
C GLY A 85 16.09 -15.44 -5.59
N ILE A 86 16.25 -14.12 -5.47
CA ILE A 86 15.15 -13.24 -5.04
C ILE A 86 14.04 -13.14 -6.10
N LEU A 87 14.36 -13.17 -7.40
CA LEU A 87 13.36 -13.20 -8.47
C LEU A 87 12.49 -14.47 -8.43
N ILE A 88 13.10 -15.64 -8.16
CA ILE A 88 12.36 -16.90 -7.94
C ILE A 88 11.45 -16.77 -6.73
N PHE A 89 11.95 -16.19 -5.64
CA PHE A 89 11.17 -15.94 -4.42
C PHE A 89 9.98 -15.00 -4.66
N ASN A 90 10.19 -13.90 -5.39
CA ASN A 90 9.14 -12.98 -5.83
C ASN A 90 8.07 -13.69 -6.70
N PHE A 91 8.50 -14.60 -7.58
CA PHE A 91 7.59 -15.41 -8.38
C PHE A 91 6.75 -16.36 -7.52
N LEU A 92 7.38 -17.09 -6.58
CA LEU A 92 6.69 -18.03 -5.69
C LEU A 92 5.69 -17.33 -4.77
N ILE A 93 6.06 -16.17 -4.20
CA ILE A 93 5.15 -15.40 -3.34
C ILE A 93 3.97 -14.85 -4.16
N LEU A 94 4.18 -14.43 -5.41
CA LEU A 94 3.08 -14.00 -6.28
C LEU A 94 2.06 -15.13 -6.53
N LEU A 95 2.51 -16.37 -6.73
CA LEU A 95 1.63 -17.54 -6.87
C LEU A 95 0.80 -17.77 -5.61
N LEU A 96 1.41 -17.62 -4.42
CA LEU A 96 0.70 -17.68 -3.14
C LEU A 96 -0.35 -16.56 -3.04
N GLY A 97 -0.02 -15.35 -3.50
CA GLY A 97 -0.95 -14.22 -3.61
C GLY A 97 -2.16 -14.54 -4.48
N CYS A 98 -1.95 -15.14 -5.66
CA CYS A 98 -3.03 -15.61 -6.53
C CYS A 98 -3.92 -16.64 -5.82
N TYR A 99 -3.31 -17.62 -5.13
CA TYR A 99 -4.04 -18.61 -4.35
C TYR A 99 -4.94 -17.97 -3.27
N TRP A 100 -4.39 -17.05 -2.46
CA TRP A 100 -5.18 -16.38 -1.42
C TRP A 100 -6.24 -15.46 -2.01
N TYR A 101 -5.98 -14.79 -3.13
CA TYR A 101 -6.96 -13.99 -3.84
C TYR A 101 -8.18 -14.82 -4.24
N PHE A 102 -7.99 -15.96 -4.93
CA PHE A 102 -9.13 -16.78 -5.35
C PHE A 102 -9.85 -17.47 -4.17
N LYS A 103 -9.16 -17.73 -3.06
CA LYS A 103 -9.82 -18.15 -1.80
C LYS A 103 -10.69 -17.04 -1.23
N LEU A 104 -10.21 -15.79 -1.25
CA LEU A 104 -10.94 -14.62 -0.80
C LEU A 104 -12.19 -14.38 -1.65
N THR A 105 -12.08 -14.34 -2.99
CA THR A 105 -13.24 -14.12 -3.87
C THR A 105 -14.27 -15.23 -3.78
N LYS A 106 -13.82 -16.49 -3.63
CA LYS A 106 -14.71 -17.62 -3.37
C LYS A 106 -15.50 -17.43 -2.07
N LYS A 107 -14.85 -16.97 -1.00
CA LYS A 107 -15.52 -16.68 0.29
C LYS A 107 -16.51 -15.51 0.17
N LEU A 108 -16.18 -14.48 -0.62
CA LEU A 108 -17.08 -13.35 -0.89
C LEU A 108 -18.27 -13.73 -1.79
N ARG A 109 -18.21 -14.89 -2.48
CA ARG A 109 -19.14 -15.30 -3.53
C ARG A 109 -19.24 -14.24 -4.62
N SER A 110 -18.08 -13.73 -5.05
CA SER A 110 -17.98 -12.72 -6.11
C SER A 110 -18.44 -13.31 -7.45
N SER A 111 -19.08 -12.48 -8.29
CA SER A 111 -19.33 -12.83 -9.69
C SER A 111 -18.01 -12.87 -10.47
N VAL A 112 -18.00 -13.50 -11.64
CA VAL A 112 -16.82 -13.56 -12.51
C VAL A 112 -16.29 -12.17 -12.84
N SER A 113 -17.16 -11.21 -13.16
CA SER A 113 -16.79 -9.81 -13.46
C SER A 113 -16.09 -9.14 -12.27
N MET A 114 -16.57 -9.37 -11.05
CA MET A 114 -15.95 -8.83 -9.84
C MET A 114 -14.63 -9.53 -9.50
N GLU A 115 -14.52 -10.83 -9.80
CA GLU A 115 -13.27 -11.58 -9.68
C GLU A 115 -12.22 -11.10 -10.70
N ILE A 116 -12.61 -10.76 -11.94
CA ILE A 116 -11.68 -10.15 -12.89
C ILE A 116 -11.24 -8.77 -12.41
N LEU A 117 -12.20 -7.91 -12.01
CA LEU A 117 -11.90 -6.56 -11.53
C LEU A 117 -10.94 -6.58 -10.33
N GLY A 118 -11.23 -7.39 -9.31
CA GLY A 118 -10.37 -7.44 -8.12
C GLY A 118 -8.97 -7.98 -8.43
N PHE A 119 -8.86 -8.94 -9.36
CA PHE A 119 -7.59 -9.50 -9.78
C PHE A 119 -6.74 -8.43 -10.46
N VAL A 120 -7.34 -7.69 -11.41
CA VAL A 120 -6.69 -6.58 -12.11
C VAL A 120 -6.29 -5.47 -11.14
N LEU A 121 -7.13 -5.09 -10.18
CA LEU A 121 -6.78 -4.02 -9.24
C LEU A 121 -5.62 -4.41 -8.30
N LEU A 122 -5.49 -5.71 -7.96
CA LEU A 122 -4.40 -6.20 -7.11
C LEU A 122 -3.10 -6.46 -7.85
N PHE A 123 -3.18 -7.07 -9.04
CA PHE A 123 -2.01 -7.57 -9.75
C PHE A 123 -1.69 -6.78 -11.02
N GLY A 124 -2.59 -5.92 -11.49
CA GLY A 124 -2.46 -5.12 -12.71
C GLY A 124 -2.00 -3.69 -12.44
N ASN A 125 -1.04 -3.50 -11.54
CA ASN A 125 -0.48 -2.19 -11.16
C ASN A 125 1.04 -2.17 -11.32
N PHE A 126 1.66 -0.99 -11.18
CA PHE A 126 3.09 -0.80 -11.43
C PHE A 126 3.96 -1.62 -10.47
N LEU A 127 3.53 -1.78 -9.22
CA LEU A 127 4.22 -2.63 -8.26
C LEU A 127 4.40 -4.05 -8.80
N VAL A 128 3.27 -4.73 -9.06
CA VAL A 128 3.29 -6.15 -9.39
C VAL A 128 3.79 -6.42 -10.80
N LEU A 129 3.48 -5.55 -11.78
CA LEU A 129 3.83 -5.80 -13.18
C LEU A 129 5.14 -5.16 -13.62
N LYS A 130 5.82 -4.38 -12.78
CA LYS A 130 7.09 -3.74 -13.15
C LYS A 130 8.10 -3.73 -12.02
N ILE A 131 7.85 -3.00 -10.93
CA ILE A 131 8.91 -2.69 -9.96
C ILE A 131 9.45 -3.93 -9.25
N SER A 132 8.60 -4.91 -8.92
CA SER A 132 9.03 -6.13 -8.20
C SER A 132 9.98 -7.04 -9.00
N TRP A 133 10.13 -6.79 -10.30
CA TRP A 133 11.05 -7.51 -11.18
C TRP A 133 12.23 -6.65 -11.62
N TYR A 134 12.04 -5.34 -11.63
CA TYR A 134 13.05 -4.35 -11.99
C TYR A 134 14.00 -4.04 -10.84
N GLU A 135 13.45 -3.87 -9.63
CA GLU A 135 14.14 -3.68 -8.36
C GLU A 135 13.77 -4.85 -7.43
N ALA A 136 14.38 -6.00 -7.71
CA ALA A 136 13.92 -7.28 -7.16
C ALA A 136 14.11 -7.38 -5.63
N PHE A 137 15.05 -6.62 -5.08
CA PHE A 137 15.32 -6.54 -3.66
C PHE A 137 14.33 -5.65 -2.89
N HIS A 138 13.26 -5.17 -3.51
CA HIS A 138 12.24 -4.38 -2.82
C HIS A 138 11.16 -5.28 -2.13
N PRO A 139 10.86 -5.11 -0.83
CA PRO A 139 10.00 -6.03 -0.07
C PRO A 139 8.50 -5.85 -0.32
N GLY A 140 8.12 -4.84 -1.12
CA GLY A 140 6.73 -4.47 -1.38
C GLY A 140 5.85 -5.61 -1.92
N LEU A 141 6.38 -6.52 -2.75
CA LEU A 141 5.60 -7.64 -3.27
C LEU A 141 5.19 -8.61 -2.15
N PHE A 142 6.12 -8.94 -1.25
CA PHE A 142 5.83 -9.77 -0.08
C PHE A 142 4.80 -9.10 0.83
N ALA A 143 4.97 -7.80 1.09
CA ALA A 143 4.05 -7.03 1.91
C ALA A 143 2.62 -7.01 1.32
N LEU A 144 2.49 -6.82 0.00
CA LEU A 144 1.22 -6.94 -0.72
C LEU A 144 0.59 -8.31 -0.52
N VAL A 145 1.34 -9.39 -0.81
CA VAL A 145 0.82 -10.76 -0.78
C VAL A 145 0.41 -11.17 0.64
N LEU A 146 1.22 -10.84 1.66
CA LEU A 146 0.86 -11.09 3.05
C LEU A 146 -0.37 -10.28 3.46
N GLY A 147 -0.55 -9.05 2.96
CA GLY A 147 -1.79 -8.29 3.08
C GLY A 147 -3.00 -9.01 2.47
N ILE A 148 -2.84 -9.68 1.31
CA ILE A 148 -3.90 -10.52 0.71
C ILE A 148 -4.23 -11.68 1.65
N GLY A 149 -3.20 -12.31 2.23
CA GLY A 149 -3.33 -13.34 3.26
C GLY A 149 -4.12 -12.87 4.47
N GLN A 150 -3.79 -11.68 5.01
CA GLN A 150 -4.51 -11.09 6.15
C GLN A 150 -5.98 -10.81 5.80
N ALA A 151 -6.26 -10.17 4.66
CA ALA A 151 -7.62 -9.90 4.22
C ALA A 151 -8.44 -11.21 4.03
N ASN A 152 -7.82 -12.24 3.44
CA ASN A 152 -8.42 -13.56 3.26
C ASN A 152 -8.76 -14.24 4.58
N TYR A 153 -7.82 -14.34 5.52
CA TYR A 153 -8.05 -15.00 6.81
C TYR A 153 -8.98 -14.21 7.73
N PHE A 154 -8.94 -12.87 7.66
CA PHE A 154 -9.90 -12.01 8.34
C PHE A 154 -11.34 -12.28 7.88
N ILE A 155 -11.60 -12.27 6.56
CA ILE A 155 -12.95 -12.52 6.00
C ILE A 155 -13.43 -13.97 6.25
N ARG A 156 -12.50 -14.90 6.46
CA ARG A 156 -12.80 -16.29 6.82
C ARG A 156 -12.96 -16.52 8.32
N TYR A 157 -12.70 -15.50 9.16
CA TYR A 157 -12.70 -15.59 10.62
C TYR A 157 -11.68 -16.61 11.17
N GLU A 158 -10.57 -16.83 10.46
CA GLU A 158 -9.52 -17.81 10.82
C GLU A 158 -8.41 -17.12 11.64
N LYS A 159 -8.70 -16.80 12.91
CA LYS A 159 -7.82 -15.98 13.78
C LYS A 159 -6.39 -16.52 13.93
N THR A 160 -6.22 -17.82 14.09
CA THR A 160 -4.88 -18.43 14.23
C THR A 160 -4.04 -18.21 12.98
N LYS A 161 -4.62 -18.41 11.79
CA LYS A 161 -3.89 -18.19 10.53
C LYS A 161 -3.64 -16.70 10.27
N LEU A 162 -4.59 -15.84 10.66
CA LEU A 162 -4.38 -14.40 10.64
C LEU A 162 -3.21 -13.99 11.55
N PHE A 163 -3.12 -14.54 12.76
CA PHE A 163 -1.99 -14.31 13.68
C PHE A 163 -0.67 -14.74 13.03
N LEU A 164 -0.59 -15.97 12.51
CA LEU A 164 0.63 -16.49 11.88
C LEU A 164 1.09 -15.66 10.68
N VAL A 165 0.17 -15.32 9.76
CA VAL A 165 0.51 -14.45 8.62
C VAL A 165 0.94 -13.06 9.08
N SER A 166 0.34 -12.54 10.15
CA SER A 166 0.70 -11.22 10.68
C SER A 166 2.06 -11.24 11.36
N LEU A 167 2.40 -12.32 12.07
CA LEU A 167 3.71 -12.52 12.69
C LEU A 167 4.81 -12.60 11.65
N ILE A 168 4.63 -13.45 10.63
CA ILE A 168 5.51 -13.53 9.46
C ILE A 168 5.61 -12.14 8.79
N GLY A 169 4.46 -11.49 8.60
CA GLY A 169 4.39 -10.16 8.00
C GLY A 169 5.12 -9.08 8.79
N GLY A 170 5.25 -9.20 10.10
CA GLY A 170 6.02 -8.26 10.91
C GLY A 170 7.51 -8.22 10.58
N PHE A 171 8.07 -9.26 9.96
CA PHE A 171 9.47 -9.29 9.50
C PHE A 171 9.60 -9.03 7.99
N VAL A 172 8.50 -8.63 7.33
CA VAL A 172 8.44 -8.21 5.93
C VAL A 172 8.07 -6.74 5.82
N TRP A 173 7.12 -6.29 6.66
CA TRP A 173 6.63 -4.93 6.67
C TRP A 173 6.17 -4.51 8.07
N PRO A 174 6.59 -3.33 8.58
CA PRO A 174 6.43 -2.97 10.00
C PRO A 174 4.96 -2.90 10.46
N THR A 175 4.02 -2.56 9.58
CA THR A 175 2.61 -2.40 9.96
C THR A 175 1.79 -3.68 9.85
N LEU A 176 2.29 -4.75 9.21
CA LEU A 176 1.51 -5.97 9.00
C LEU A 176 1.12 -6.61 10.34
N PHE A 177 2.08 -6.77 11.27
CA PHE A 177 1.78 -7.35 12.58
C PHE A 177 0.76 -6.53 13.38
N PRO A 178 0.95 -5.20 13.59
CA PRO A 178 -0.04 -4.36 14.26
C PRO A 178 -1.43 -4.42 13.62
N ILE A 179 -1.54 -4.35 12.29
CA ILE A 179 -2.83 -4.45 11.58
C ILE A 179 -3.52 -5.78 11.90
N GLY A 180 -2.77 -6.88 11.86
CA GLY A 180 -3.27 -8.20 12.22
C GLY A 180 -3.83 -8.27 13.64
N MET A 181 -3.09 -7.73 14.61
CA MET A 181 -3.52 -7.74 16.02
C MET A 181 -4.78 -6.90 16.24
N VAL A 182 -4.87 -5.73 15.58
CA VAL A 182 -6.08 -4.89 15.60
C VAL A 182 -7.28 -5.67 15.09
N LEU A 183 -7.16 -6.40 13.97
CA LEU A 183 -8.24 -7.22 13.41
C LEU A 183 -8.64 -8.42 14.30
N ILE A 184 -7.72 -8.96 15.10
CA ILE A 184 -7.96 -10.13 15.97
C ILE A 184 -8.67 -9.72 17.27
N PHE A 185 -8.19 -8.65 17.90
CA PHE A 185 -8.56 -8.27 19.26
C PHE A 185 -9.66 -7.21 19.33
N LEU A 186 -9.77 -6.31 18.35
CA LEU A 186 -10.84 -5.31 18.40
C LEU A 186 -12.23 -5.91 18.08
N PRO A 187 -13.31 -5.30 18.59
CA PRO A 187 -14.67 -5.80 18.38
C PRO A 187 -15.07 -5.84 16.90
N SER A 188 -15.87 -6.85 16.54
CA SER A 188 -16.47 -6.99 15.20
C SER A 188 -17.86 -6.35 15.10
N ASP A 189 -18.33 -5.66 16.15
CA ASP A 189 -19.57 -4.91 16.15
C ASP A 189 -19.59 -3.90 15.00
N LYS A 190 -20.73 -3.79 14.31
CA LYS A 190 -20.90 -2.87 13.19
C LYS A 190 -20.94 -1.42 13.67
N ILE A 191 -20.44 -0.53 12.82
CA ILE A 191 -20.46 0.90 13.05
C ILE A 191 -21.87 1.48 12.93
N VAL A 192 -22.12 2.56 13.68
CA VAL A 192 -23.37 3.30 13.67
C VAL A 192 -23.35 4.32 12.53
N PHE A 193 -24.30 4.20 11.61
CA PHE A 193 -24.48 5.16 10.51
C PHE A 193 -25.45 6.27 10.92
N ARG A 194 -25.29 7.47 10.35
CA ARG A 194 -26.21 8.59 10.58
C ARG A 194 -27.50 8.34 9.83
N GLU A 195 -28.62 8.37 10.54
CA GLU A 195 -29.94 8.26 9.92
C GLU A 195 -30.56 9.63 9.58
N ASN A 196 -30.18 10.73 10.26
CA ASN A 196 -30.54 12.11 9.87
C ASN A 196 -29.86 13.22 10.70
N GLU A 197 -28.81 12.92 11.48
CA GLU A 197 -28.18 13.91 12.36
C GLU A 197 -27.12 14.75 11.64
N ASN A 198 -27.39 16.06 11.50
CA ASN A 198 -26.42 17.07 11.11
C ASN A 198 -25.59 17.50 12.32
N SER A 199 -24.72 16.64 12.87
CA SER A 199 -23.76 17.07 13.89
C SER A 199 -22.65 17.89 13.23
N LEU A 200 -22.91 19.16 12.96
CA LEU A 200 -21.99 20.08 12.28
C LEU A 200 -20.62 20.15 12.99
N LEU A 201 -20.63 20.16 14.32
CA LEU A 201 -19.45 20.42 15.16
C LEU A 201 -18.29 19.43 14.93
N GLY A 202 -18.56 18.13 14.86
CA GLY A 202 -17.52 17.11 14.62
C GLY A 202 -17.01 17.05 13.18
N ILE A 203 -17.78 17.55 12.20
CA ILE A 203 -17.41 17.54 10.78
C ILE A 203 -16.41 18.66 10.47
N TYR A 204 -16.56 19.82 11.11
CA TYR A 204 -15.68 20.97 10.88
C TYR A 204 -14.46 20.99 11.81
N LEU A 205 -14.61 20.53 13.06
CA LEU A 205 -13.52 20.58 14.03
C LEU A 205 -12.33 19.69 13.64
N ILE A 206 -12.59 18.45 13.18
CA ILE A 206 -11.52 17.49 12.87
C ILE A 206 -10.62 17.96 11.71
N PRO A 207 -11.15 18.35 10.53
CA PRO A 207 -10.32 18.91 9.46
C PRO A 207 -9.59 20.17 9.90
N THR A 208 -10.24 21.05 10.66
CA THR A 208 -9.63 22.31 11.11
C THR A 208 -8.46 22.06 12.06
N VAL A 209 -8.63 21.20 13.06
CA VAL A 209 -7.55 20.82 13.99
C VAL A 209 -6.43 20.11 13.24
N LEU A 210 -6.76 19.20 12.32
CA LEU A 210 -5.76 18.53 11.49
C LEU A 210 -4.95 19.56 10.68
N CYS A 211 -5.61 20.51 10.01
CA CYS A 211 -4.93 21.60 9.32
C CYS A 211 -4.03 22.40 10.25
N CYS A 212 -4.53 22.85 11.40
CA CYS A 212 -3.72 23.62 12.34
C CYS A 212 -2.47 22.86 12.79
N VAL A 213 -2.62 21.58 13.15
CA VAL A 213 -1.49 20.73 13.58
C VAL A 213 -0.49 20.54 12.43
N LEU A 214 -0.98 20.22 11.23
CA LEU A 214 -0.12 20.00 10.06
C LEU A 214 0.56 21.29 9.59
N THR A 215 -0.10 22.45 9.69
CA THR A 215 0.51 23.76 9.44
C THR A 215 1.60 24.06 10.45
N LEU A 216 1.36 23.82 11.75
CA LEU A 216 2.36 24.06 12.80
C LEU A 216 3.59 23.16 12.62
N ILE A 217 3.38 21.88 12.33
CA ILE A 217 4.44 20.92 11.99
C ILE A 217 5.17 21.40 10.73
N GLY A 218 4.42 21.74 9.68
CA GLY A 218 4.95 22.30 8.44
C GLY A 218 5.88 23.47 8.72
N VAL A 219 5.35 24.58 9.25
CA VAL A 219 6.11 25.80 9.55
C VAL A 219 7.33 25.53 10.44
N TYR A 220 7.25 24.60 11.39
CA TYR A 220 8.39 24.25 12.24
C TYR A 220 9.49 23.49 11.51
N PHE A 221 9.14 22.64 10.53
CA PHE A 221 10.07 21.75 9.84
C PHE A 221 10.46 22.20 8.43
N THR A 222 9.70 23.10 7.79
CA THR A 222 9.87 23.44 6.39
C THR A 222 10.48 24.84 6.22
N GLY A 223 11.79 24.87 5.98
CA GLY A 223 12.32 25.76 4.95
C GLY A 223 11.85 25.25 3.59
N THR A 224 10.59 25.50 3.22
CA THR A 224 9.92 24.86 2.07
C THR A 224 10.68 25.10 0.77
N GLU A 225 11.21 24.03 0.13
CA GLU A 225 11.87 24.12 -1.19
C GLU A 225 10.94 24.67 -2.28
N HIS A 226 9.68 24.24 -2.27
CA HIS A 226 8.66 24.71 -3.22
C HIS A 226 7.90 25.97 -2.76
N GLY A 227 8.27 26.55 -1.62
CA GLY A 227 7.63 27.77 -1.11
C GLY A 227 6.29 27.55 -0.38
N VAL A 228 5.98 28.51 0.49
CA VAL A 228 4.84 28.47 1.44
C VAL A 228 3.48 28.36 0.74
N ILE A 229 3.36 28.89 -0.48
CA ILE A 229 2.08 28.90 -1.23
C ILE A 229 1.65 27.48 -1.61
N TRP A 230 2.56 26.68 -2.20
CA TRP A 230 2.26 25.31 -2.61
C TRP A 230 1.92 24.43 -1.43
N PHE A 231 2.68 24.59 -0.34
CA PHE A 231 2.40 23.91 0.92
C PHE A 231 1.02 24.27 1.48
N GLY A 232 0.66 25.55 1.49
CA GLY A 232 -0.66 26.03 1.91
C GLY A 232 -1.80 25.44 1.06
N LEU A 233 -1.63 25.37 -0.26
CA LEU A 233 -2.60 24.72 -1.14
C LEU A 233 -2.68 23.21 -0.90
N GLY A 234 -1.56 22.53 -0.69
CA GLY A 234 -1.52 21.11 -0.32
C GLY A 234 -2.30 20.83 0.95
N LEU A 235 -2.07 21.61 2.01
CA LEU A 235 -2.84 21.54 3.26
C LEU A 235 -4.34 21.75 3.03
N LEU A 236 -4.74 22.73 2.22
CA LEU A 236 -6.15 22.97 1.88
C LEU A 236 -6.77 21.78 1.15
N THR A 237 -6.04 21.13 0.23
CA THR A 237 -6.55 19.93 -0.45
C THR A 237 -6.71 18.75 0.51
N LEU A 238 -5.76 18.56 1.42
CA LEU A 238 -5.84 17.52 2.45
C LEU A 238 -7.01 17.77 3.41
N ALA A 239 -7.17 19.01 3.87
CA ALA A 239 -8.31 19.47 4.68
C ALA A 239 -9.63 19.12 4.03
N SER A 240 -9.75 19.50 2.76
CA SER A 240 -10.94 19.31 1.94
C SER A 240 -11.22 17.82 1.80
N MET A 241 -10.20 17.01 1.52
CA MET A 241 -10.33 15.57 1.38
C MET A 241 -10.80 14.89 2.67
N VAL A 242 -10.26 15.29 3.83
CA VAL A 242 -10.71 14.78 5.13
C VAL A 242 -12.13 15.23 5.43
N TYR A 243 -12.46 16.50 5.19
CA TYR A 243 -13.81 17.03 5.36
C TYR A 243 -14.83 16.26 4.50
N PHE A 244 -14.57 16.15 3.19
CA PHE A 244 -15.42 15.41 2.27
C PHE A 244 -15.48 13.93 2.63
N GLY A 245 -14.38 13.33 3.07
CA GLY A 245 -14.35 11.94 3.50
C GLY A 245 -15.23 11.69 4.72
N LEU A 246 -15.09 12.53 5.76
CA LEU A 246 -15.91 12.46 6.97
C LEU A 246 -17.39 12.65 6.65
N ASN A 247 -17.72 13.61 5.78
CA ASN A 247 -19.11 13.90 5.39
C ASN A 247 -19.70 12.77 4.52
N ALA A 248 -18.97 12.32 3.49
CA ALA A 248 -19.41 11.29 2.57
C ALA A 248 -19.52 9.90 3.21
N SER A 249 -18.76 9.64 4.29
CA SER A 249 -18.77 8.34 4.98
C SER A 249 -20.16 7.95 5.50
N GLY A 250 -20.99 8.93 5.88
CA GLY A 250 -22.26 8.71 6.57
C GLY A 250 -22.13 8.05 7.95
N VAL A 251 -20.92 7.99 8.52
CA VAL A 251 -20.64 7.39 9.83
C VAL A 251 -20.96 8.39 10.95
N SER A 252 -21.69 7.94 11.96
CA SER A 252 -21.87 8.71 13.19
C SER A 252 -20.66 8.47 14.09
N TRP A 253 -19.60 9.25 13.89
CA TRP A 253 -18.30 9.05 14.54
C TRP A 253 -18.39 9.05 16.07
N ILE A 254 -19.16 9.98 16.65
CA ILE A 254 -19.33 10.09 18.10
C ILE A 254 -20.00 8.83 18.66
N LYS A 255 -21.14 8.42 18.08
CA LYS A 255 -21.87 7.21 18.50
C LYS A 255 -21.04 5.94 18.29
N SER A 256 -20.25 5.90 17.22
CA SER A 256 -19.38 4.77 16.90
C SER A 256 -18.19 4.68 17.85
N PHE A 257 -17.65 5.82 18.28
CA PHE A 257 -16.61 5.89 19.30
C PHE A 257 -17.14 5.50 20.68
N GLN A 258 -18.33 5.97 21.06
CA GLN A 258 -19.01 5.52 22.29
C GLN A 258 -19.28 4.01 22.26
N LEU A 259 -19.71 3.48 21.11
CA LEU A 259 -19.88 2.04 20.92
C LEU A 259 -18.55 1.30 21.07
N LEU A 260 -17.46 1.83 20.49
CA LEU A 260 -16.12 1.27 20.65
C LEU A 260 -15.71 1.23 22.12
N GLN A 261 -15.82 2.34 22.84
CA GLN A 261 -15.51 2.40 24.28
C GLN A 261 -16.36 1.40 25.08
N LYS A 262 -17.66 1.29 24.79
CA LYS A 262 -18.57 0.36 25.49
C LYS A 262 -18.28 -1.11 25.19
N ARG A 263 -17.86 -1.44 23.96
CA ARG A 263 -17.61 -2.82 23.52
C ARG A 263 -16.17 -3.29 23.73
N MET A 264 -15.25 -2.36 23.91
CA MET A 264 -13.84 -2.66 24.14
C MET A 264 -13.65 -3.16 25.58
N LYS A 265 -13.46 -4.47 25.71
CA LYS A 265 -13.07 -5.07 26.98
C LYS A 265 -11.62 -4.69 27.30
N PRO A 266 -11.29 -4.32 28.56
CA PRO A 266 -9.93 -3.95 28.95
C PRO A 266 -8.93 -5.08 28.68
N GLU A 267 -9.33 -6.34 28.87
CA GLU A 267 -8.54 -7.53 28.56
C GLU A 267 -8.08 -7.57 27.09
N ARG A 268 -8.98 -7.25 26.15
CA ARG A 268 -8.66 -7.26 24.72
C ARG A 268 -7.71 -6.13 24.34
N LEU A 269 -7.87 -4.97 24.98
CA LEU A 269 -6.95 -3.85 24.80
C LEU A 269 -5.57 -4.17 25.38
N ALA A 270 -5.52 -4.83 26.54
CA ALA A 270 -4.28 -5.31 27.13
C ALA A 270 -3.59 -6.32 26.21
N TYR A 271 -4.30 -7.33 25.68
CA TYR A 271 -3.70 -8.27 24.73
C TYR A 271 -3.20 -7.61 23.44
N LEU A 272 -3.96 -6.64 22.90
CA LEU A 272 -3.52 -5.86 21.75
C LEU A 272 -2.24 -5.07 22.08
N ALA A 273 -2.24 -4.31 23.18
CA ALA A 273 -1.10 -3.49 23.59
C ALA A 273 0.13 -4.35 23.90
N THR A 274 -0.02 -5.42 24.68
CA THR A 274 1.07 -6.34 25.02
C THR A 274 1.60 -7.04 23.78
N SER A 275 0.76 -7.55 22.88
CA SER A 275 1.25 -8.23 21.67
C SER A 275 2.05 -7.29 20.77
N VAL A 276 1.56 -6.07 20.53
CA VAL A 276 2.26 -5.04 19.74
C VAL A 276 3.55 -4.60 20.44
N ALA A 277 3.52 -4.37 21.76
CA ALA A 277 4.69 -3.98 22.54
C ALA A 277 5.76 -5.08 22.54
N VAL A 278 5.39 -6.34 22.74
CA VAL A 278 6.31 -7.48 22.69
C VAL A 278 6.95 -7.60 21.31
N TYR A 279 6.17 -7.43 20.23
CA TYR A 279 6.71 -7.43 18.89
C TYR A 279 7.74 -6.31 18.68
N PHE A 280 7.41 -5.05 19.02
CA PHE A 280 8.37 -3.95 18.89
C PHE A 280 9.57 -4.09 19.83
N LEU A 281 9.40 -4.70 21.01
CA LEU A 281 10.51 -5.04 21.90
C LEU A 281 11.43 -6.08 21.23
N ILE A 282 10.89 -7.12 20.61
CA ILE A 282 11.68 -8.10 19.87
C ILE A 282 12.46 -7.41 18.75
N ILE A 283 11.81 -6.56 17.96
CA ILE A 283 12.49 -5.81 16.88
C ILE A 283 13.61 -4.94 17.48
N SER A 284 13.33 -4.22 18.57
CA SER A 284 14.30 -3.36 19.24
C SER A 284 15.47 -4.14 19.86
N LEU A 285 15.26 -5.37 20.29
CA LEU A 285 16.30 -6.24 20.85
C LEU A 285 17.15 -6.87 19.76
N LEU A 286 16.58 -7.11 18.58
CA LEU A 286 17.29 -7.63 17.42
C LEU A 286 18.02 -6.52 16.63
N SER A 287 17.60 -5.27 16.79
CA SER A 287 18.18 -4.14 16.07
C SER A 287 19.45 -3.60 16.76
N VAL A 288 20.48 -3.31 15.97
CA VAL A 288 21.70 -2.63 16.39
C VAL A 288 21.76 -1.24 15.76
N GLY A 289 22.34 -0.28 16.47
CA GLY A 289 22.51 1.09 15.98
C GLY A 289 21.24 1.95 16.08
N LYS A 290 21.32 3.16 15.50
CA LYS A 290 20.17 4.05 15.37
C LYS A 290 19.47 3.75 14.05
N SER A 291 18.15 3.52 14.10
CA SER A 291 17.33 3.45 12.89
C SER A 291 17.49 4.74 12.09
N GLU A 292 17.83 4.63 10.81
CA GLU A 292 17.84 5.78 9.88
C GLU A 292 16.45 6.40 9.72
N PHE A 293 15.40 5.63 10.01
CA PHE A 293 14.02 6.06 9.91
C PHE A 293 13.28 5.88 11.24
N GLY A 294 12.96 6.99 11.90
CA GLY A 294 12.22 7.00 13.17
C GLY A 294 10.71 7.24 13.00
N ILE A 295 9.96 7.09 14.11
CA ILE A 295 8.54 7.47 14.14
C ILE A 295 8.33 8.96 13.90
N VAL A 296 9.30 9.79 14.28
CA VAL A 296 9.28 11.25 14.04
C VAL A 296 9.38 11.54 12.55
N ASP A 297 10.29 10.88 11.83
CA ASP A 297 10.44 11.03 10.38
C ASP A 297 9.21 10.52 9.64
N PHE A 298 8.63 9.44 10.13
CA PHE A 298 7.36 8.92 9.62
C PHE A 298 6.22 9.94 9.77
N LEU A 299 6.02 10.50 10.97
CA LEU A 299 4.99 11.52 11.23
C LEU A 299 5.26 12.82 10.46
N LYS A 300 6.53 13.23 10.37
CA LYS A 300 6.98 14.35 9.52
C LYS A 300 6.64 14.07 8.06
N GLY A 301 6.86 12.85 7.59
CA GLY A 301 6.54 12.42 6.23
C GLY A 301 5.05 12.56 5.91
N ILE A 302 4.17 12.06 6.78
CA ILE A 302 2.71 12.22 6.66
C ILE A 302 2.33 13.71 6.57
N ALA A 303 2.94 14.54 7.42
CA ALA A 303 2.56 15.94 7.55
C ALA A 303 3.09 16.83 6.42
N VAL A 304 4.37 16.67 6.09
CA VAL A 304 5.08 17.53 5.15
C VAL A 304 4.87 17.05 3.72
N GLN A 305 5.14 15.78 3.44
CA GLN A 305 5.16 15.25 2.07
C GLN A 305 3.75 15.25 1.46
N GLY A 306 2.73 14.90 2.27
CA GLY A 306 1.34 14.90 1.82
C GLY A 306 0.81 16.29 1.47
N ALA A 307 1.41 17.33 2.02
CA ALA A 307 1.03 18.72 1.82
C ALA A 307 1.98 19.49 0.90
N GLU A 308 3.05 18.87 0.39
CA GLU A 308 4.06 19.55 -0.41
C GLU A 308 3.49 20.15 -1.70
N ARG A 309 2.59 19.41 -2.37
CA ARG A 309 1.83 19.87 -3.52
C ARG A 309 0.35 19.47 -3.41
N PRO A 310 -0.58 20.21 -4.04
CA PRO A 310 -2.01 19.87 -4.07
C PRO A 310 -2.27 18.44 -4.54
N LEU A 311 -3.01 17.64 -3.76
CA LEU A 311 -3.33 16.26 -4.13
C LEU A 311 -2.11 15.33 -4.31
N MET A 312 -0.89 15.72 -3.91
CA MET A 312 0.34 14.96 -4.14
C MET A 312 0.22 13.51 -3.66
N PHE A 313 -0.34 13.37 -2.46
CA PHE A 313 -0.62 12.10 -1.83
C PHE A 313 -1.60 11.21 -2.63
N LEU A 314 -2.52 11.75 -3.42
CA LEU A 314 -3.37 10.95 -4.32
C LEU A 314 -2.65 10.61 -5.62
N ILE A 315 -1.88 11.57 -6.15
CA ILE A 315 -1.20 11.44 -7.43
C ILE A 315 -0.10 10.40 -7.38
N SER A 316 0.68 10.37 -6.30
CA SER A 316 1.69 9.33 -6.10
C SER A 316 1.07 7.92 -6.03
N GLN A 317 0.03 7.77 -5.21
CA GLN A 317 -0.69 6.50 -5.06
C GLN A 317 -1.35 6.09 -6.39
N PHE A 318 -1.80 7.05 -7.20
CA PHE A 318 -2.35 6.80 -8.54
C PHE A 318 -1.27 6.39 -9.54
N ALA A 319 -0.12 7.05 -9.54
CA ALA A 319 1.00 6.73 -10.42
C ALA A 319 1.48 5.28 -10.22
N PHE A 320 1.35 4.79 -8.98
CA PHE A 320 1.80 3.47 -8.55
C PHE A 320 0.71 2.38 -8.62
N TYR A 321 -0.48 2.63 -8.07
CA TYR A 321 -1.59 1.66 -8.01
C TYR A 321 -2.64 1.82 -9.09
N GLY A 322 -2.49 2.82 -9.96
CA GLY A 322 -3.33 3.04 -11.13
C GLY A 322 -4.80 3.30 -10.78
N ILE A 323 -5.69 2.64 -11.52
CA ILE A 323 -7.13 2.93 -11.51
C ILE A 323 -7.83 2.66 -10.16
N LEU A 324 -7.17 1.95 -9.24
CA LEU A 324 -7.67 1.70 -7.89
C LEU A 324 -8.01 3.00 -7.15
N ILE A 325 -7.16 4.04 -7.23
CA ILE A 325 -7.36 5.30 -6.50
C ILE A 325 -8.61 6.03 -6.99
N PRO A 326 -8.80 6.31 -8.30
CA PRO A 326 -10.04 6.87 -8.82
C PRO A 326 -11.30 6.09 -8.41
N ILE A 327 -11.27 4.75 -8.44
CA ILE A 327 -12.41 3.93 -8.02
C ILE A 327 -12.72 4.15 -6.53
N ILE A 328 -11.70 4.17 -5.67
CA ILE A 328 -11.87 4.41 -4.24
C ILE A 328 -12.54 5.76 -4.00
N LEU A 329 -12.10 6.81 -4.69
CA LEU A 329 -12.62 8.16 -4.52
C LEU A 329 -14.08 8.27 -4.99
N VAL A 330 -14.40 7.78 -6.19
CA VAL A 330 -15.75 7.86 -6.76
C VAL A 330 -16.77 7.06 -5.93
N PHE A 331 -16.33 5.95 -5.34
CA PHE A 331 -17.16 5.07 -4.51
C PHE A 331 -16.89 5.19 -3.00
N PHE A 332 -16.23 6.27 -2.57
CA PHE A 332 -15.72 6.42 -1.19
C PHE A 332 -16.80 6.22 -0.13
N SER A 333 -17.96 6.85 -0.28
CA SER A 333 -19.09 6.70 0.65
C SER A 333 -19.56 5.25 0.79
N ARG A 334 -19.52 4.46 -0.28
CA ARG A 334 -19.89 3.04 -0.24
C ARG A 334 -18.79 2.20 0.40
N ILE A 335 -17.54 2.51 0.11
CA ILE A 335 -16.36 1.88 0.72
C ILE A 335 -16.37 2.07 2.24
N CYS A 336 -16.60 3.30 2.73
CA CYS A 336 -16.76 3.57 4.16
C CYS A 336 -17.89 2.77 4.79
N ARG A 337 -19.04 2.66 4.09
CA ARG A 337 -20.16 1.85 4.58
C ARG A 337 -19.82 0.36 4.65
N GLU A 338 -19.09 -0.17 3.69
CA GLU A 338 -18.66 -1.57 3.72
C GLU A 338 -17.59 -1.82 4.79
N ALA A 339 -16.68 -0.88 5.03
CA ALA A 339 -15.72 -0.93 6.13
C ALA A 339 -16.45 -0.96 7.47
N GLY A 340 -17.42 -0.06 7.69
CA GLY A 340 -18.22 -0.04 8.92
C GLY A 340 -19.07 -1.30 9.14
N LYS A 341 -19.45 -2.01 8.07
CA LYS A 341 -20.15 -3.31 8.16
C LYS A 341 -19.23 -4.48 8.51
N LEU A 342 -17.92 -4.36 8.25
CA LEU A 342 -16.92 -5.38 8.61
C LEU A 342 -16.55 -5.35 10.10
N GLY A 343 -16.89 -4.26 10.79
CA GLY A 343 -16.80 -4.14 12.24
C GLY A 343 -15.86 -3.02 12.69
N LEU A 344 -15.90 -2.69 13.98
CA LEU A 344 -15.08 -1.63 14.58
C LEU A 344 -13.58 -1.86 14.37
N GLY A 345 -13.10 -3.10 14.57
CA GLY A 345 -11.69 -3.43 14.36
C GLY A 345 -11.21 -3.16 12.93
N PHE A 346 -12.02 -3.55 11.95
CA PHE A 346 -11.74 -3.26 10.55
C PHE A 346 -11.78 -1.76 10.24
N MET A 347 -12.69 -1.01 10.85
CA MET A 347 -12.73 0.44 10.64
C MET A 347 -11.48 1.13 11.21
N VAL A 348 -10.97 0.71 12.36
CA VAL A 348 -9.71 1.24 12.89
C VAL A 348 -8.58 1.00 11.89
N VAL A 349 -8.48 -0.21 11.34
CA VAL A 349 -7.52 -0.50 10.25
C VAL A 349 -7.77 0.40 9.04
N PHE A 350 -9.01 0.57 8.60
CA PHE A 350 -9.34 1.45 7.47
C PHE A 350 -8.92 2.90 7.74
N ILE A 351 -9.11 3.43 8.95
CA ILE A 351 -8.66 4.79 9.33
C ILE A 351 -7.14 4.87 9.31
N LEU A 352 -6.44 3.89 9.89
CA LEU A 352 -4.97 3.83 9.86
C LEU A 352 -4.48 3.83 8.40
N ILE A 353 -5.08 3.00 7.56
CA ILE A 353 -4.80 2.94 6.12
C ILE A 353 -5.02 4.31 5.45
N MET A 354 -6.11 5.02 5.77
CA MET A 354 -6.38 6.34 5.22
C MET A 354 -5.38 7.41 5.70
N ILE A 355 -4.80 7.26 6.89
CA ILE A 355 -3.71 8.11 7.37
C ILE A 355 -2.43 7.82 6.58
N LEU A 356 -2.11 6.55 6.31
CA LEU A 356 -0.95 6.15 5.51
C LEU A 356 -0.99 6.70 4.08
N VAL A 357 -2.19 6.87 3.51
CA VAL A 357 -2.37 7.46 2.17
C VAL A 357 -1.78 8.87 2.08
N PHE A 358 -1.69 9.60 3.19
CA PHE A 358 -1.10 10.94 3.21
C PHE A 358 0.42 10.95 3.13
N TYR A 359 1.07 9.81 3.38
CA TYR A 359 2.48 9.66 3.06
C TYR A 359 2.63 9.63 1.54
N ALA A 360 3.42 10.56 0.99
CA ALA A 360 3.48 10.75 -0.47
C ALA A 360 4.20 9.59 -1.16
N ASP A 361 4.99 8.79 -0.47
CA ASP A 361 5.54 7.55 -1.02
C ASP A 361 4.50 6.41 -0.99
N ALA A 362 4.26 5.84 -2.17
CA ALA A 362 3.27 4.80 -2.41
C ALA A 362 3.63 3.46 -1.74
N TYR A 363 4.91 3.21 -1.45
CA TYR A 363 5.35 1.94 -0.85
C TYR A 363 4.76 1.71 0.54
N TRP A 364 4.61 2.76 1.34
CA TRP A 364 4.04 2.68 2.70
C TRP A 364 2.59 2.18 2.76
N TRP A 365 1.91 2.16 1.61
CA TRP A 365 0.52 1.75 1.47
C TRP A 365 0.33 0.33 0.90
N VAL A 366 1.41 -0.36 0.54
CA VAL A 366 1.37 -1.61 -0.23
C VAL A 366 0.58 -2.76 0.42
N GLN A 367 0.79 -2.97 1.71
CA GLN A 367 0.11 -3.95 2.56
C GLN A 367 -1.37 -3.61 2.75
N ALA A 368 -1.77 -2.37 2.51
CA ALA A 368 -3.15 -1.91 2.65
C ALA A 368 -4.01 -2.16 1.41
N ILE A 369 -3.39 -2.25 0.22
CA ILE A 369 -4.07 -2.47 -1.06
C ILE A 369 -5.08 -3.61 -1.03
N PRO A 370 -4.77 -4.79 -0.46
CA PRO A 370 -5.71 -5.91 -0.43
C PRO A 370 -7.00 -5.61 0.35
N PHE A 371 -6.90 -4.83 1.43
CA PHE A 371 -8.05 -4.37 2.19
C PHE A 371 -8.89 -3.36 1.40
N MET A 372 -8.24 -2.47 0.64
CA MET A 372 -8.93 -1.51 -0.21
C MET A 372 -9.64 -2.19 -1.38
N VAL A 373 -9.00 -3.16 -2.03
CA VAL A 373 -9.64 -3.96 -3.09
C VAL A 373 -10.79 -4.79 -2.52
N LEU A 374 -10.65 -5.39 -1.34
CA LEU A 374 -11.75 -6.05 -0.64
C LEU A 374 -12.96 -5.11 -0.45
N LEU A 375 -12.72 -3.87 -0.03
CA LEU A 375 -13.78 -2.88 0.13
C LEU A 375 -14.41 -2.45 -1.19
N VAL A 376 -13.61 -2.26 -2.24
CA VAL A 376 -14.10 -1.98 -3.60
C VAL A 376 -15.00 -3.12 -4.07
N LEU A 377 -14.57 -4.38 -3.91
CA LEU A 377 -15.35 -5.55 -4.31
C LEU A 377 -16.69 -5.62 -3.57
N LYS A 378 -16.70 -5.36 -2.26
CA LYS A 378 -17.94 -5.34 -1.47
C LYS A 378 -18.83 -4.15 -1.82
N GLY A 379 -18.23 -2.97 -2.03
CA GLY A 379 -18.94 -1.72 -2.32
C GLY A 379 -19.60 -1.74 -3.70
N LEU A 380 -18.93 -2.36 -4.68
CA LEU A 380 -19.41 -2.47 -6.06
C LEU A 380 -20.37 -3.63 -6.28
N ARG A 381 -20.50 -4.59 -5.35
CA ARG A 381 -21.40 -5.76 -5.50
C ARG A 381 -22.87 -5.40 -5.76
N ARG A 382 -23.32 -4.21 -5.33
CA ARG A 382 -24.70 -3.74 -5.55
C ARG A 382 -24.94 -3.18 -6.94
N TYR A 383 -23.88 -2.86 -7.66
CA TYR A 383 -23.90 -2.27 -8.99
C TYR A 383 -23.84 -3.38 -10.04
N SER A 384 -24.63 -3.25 -11.11
CA SER A 384 -24.54 -4.15 -12.26
C SER A 384 -23.46 -3.65 -13.21
N LEU A 385 -22.21 -4.04 -12.96
CA LEU A 385 -21.11 -3.70 -13.86
C LEU A 385 -21.28 -4.44 -15.19
N VAL A 386 -21.28 -3.68 -16.28
CA VAL A 386 -21.35 -4.23 -17.64
C VAL A 386 -19.97 -4.78 -18.00
N ASN A 387 -19.91 -5.92 -18.70
CA ASN A 387 -18.64 -6.54 -19.10
C ASN A 387 -17.72 -5.57 -19.86
N LYS A 388 -18.27 -4.67 -20.67
CA LYS A 388 -17.51 -3.62 -21.37
C LYS A 388 -16.70 -2.76 -20.41
N ASP A 389 -17.26 -2.41 -19.26
CA ASP A 389 -16.58 -1.54 -18.29
C ASP A 389 -15.48 -2.28 -17.55
N ILE A 390 -15.67 -3.57 -17.28
CA ILE A 390 -14.59 -4.41 -16.73
C ILE A 390 -13.41 -4.44 -17.69
N TRP A 391 -13.65 -4.61 -19.00
CA TRP A 391 -12.60 -4.58 -20.00
C TRP A 391 -11.90 -3.22 -20.08
N VAL A 392 -12.65 -2.12 -20.07
CA VAL A 392 -12.08 -0.76 -20.07
C VAL A 392 -11.23 -0.53 -18.83
N LEU A 393 -11.72 -0.87 -17.64
CA LEU A 393 -10.95 -0.75 -16.39
C LEU A 393 -9.71 -1.65 -16.39
N SER A 394 -9.82 -2.86 -16.96
CA SER A 394 -8.70 -3.79 -17.09
C SER A 394 -7.62 -3.25 -18.01
N LEU A 395 -8.01 -2.74 -19.18
CA LEU A 395 -7.08 -2.14 -20.13
C LEU A 395 -6.41 -0.90 -19.54
N LEU A 396 -7.17 -0.02 -18.87
CA LEU A 396 -6.60 1.15 -18.21
C LEU A 396 -5.62 0.77 -17.10
N SER A 397 -5.92 -0.23 -16.29
CA SER A 397 -5.00 -0.71 -15.26
C SER A 397 -3.69 -1.24 -15.87
N LEU A 398 -3.78 -2.03 -16.94
CA LEU A 398 -2.62 -2.55 -17.67
C LEU A 398 -1.79 -1.45 -18.35
N LEU A 399 -2.43 -0.40 -18.88
CA LEU A 399 -1.71 0.74 -19.44
C LEU A 399 -0.98 1.53 -18.34
N LEU A 400 -1.67 1.78 -17.22
CA LEU A 400 -1.14 2.54 -16.08
C LEU A 400 -0.09 1.78 -15.27
N SER A 401 -0.08 0.45 -15.33
CA SER A 401 0.96 -0.38 -14.71
C SER A 401 2.31 -0.26 -15.42
N LYS A 402 2.33 0.25 -16.66
CA LYS A 402 3.56 0.54 -17.43
C LYS A 402 4.52 -0.65 -17.54
N PHE A 403 4.00 -1.86 -17.52
CA PHE A 403 4.79 -3.06 -17.78
C PHE A 403 5.49 -3.00 -19.16
N TRP A 404 4.89 -2.29 -20.12
CA TRP A 404 5.41 -2.07 -21.47
C TRP A 404 6.46 -0.95 -21.54
N PHE A 405 6.60 -0.13 -20.51
CA PHE A 405 7.50 1.02 -20.52
C PHE A 405 8.93 0.57 -20.23
N LYS A 406 9.88 1.02 -21.05
CA LYS A 406 11.31 0.81 -20.86
C LYS A 406 11.86 1.89 -19.93
N ILE A 407 12.35 1.51 -18.76
CA ILE A 407 12.95 2.43 -17.79
C ILE A 407 14.40 2.71 -18.19
N ASN A 408 15.18 1.67 -18.49
CA ASN A 408 16.61 1.77 -18.80
C ASN A 408 16.84 2.48 -20.13
N VAL A 409 17.63 3.54 -20.05
CA VAL A 409 18.21 4.27 -21.16
C VAL A 409 19.70 4.49 -20.85
N GLU A 410 20.44 4.92 -21.86
CA GLU A 410 21.84 5.31 -21.69
C GLU A 410 21.96 6.38 -20.59
N ASP A 411 23.01 6.28 -19.78
CA ASP A 411 23.34 7.16 -18.65
C ASP A 411 22.34 7.21 -17.49
N LEU A 412 21.32 6.33 -17.44
CA LEU A 412 20.31 6.37 -16.39
C LEU A 412 20.91 6.28 -14.97
N ASP A 413 21.91 5.44 -14.78
CA ASP A 413 22.64 5.25 -13.52
C ASP A 413 23.26 6.56 -13.01
N GLN A 414 23.89 7.34 -13.88
CA GLN A 414 24.49 8.63 -13.54
C GLN A 414 23.41 9.66 -13.16
N TYR A 415 22.35 9.75 -13.94
CA TYR A 415 21.29 10.73 -13.71
C TYR A 415 20.47 10.44 -12.45
N ILE A 416 20.28 9.17 -12.09
CA ILE A 416 19.61 8.80 -10.83
C ILE A 416 20.35 9.39 -9.61
N LEU A 417 21.69 9.43 -9.66
CA LEU A 417 22.52 9.89 -8.53
C LEU A 417 22.75 11.40 -8.53
N GLN A 418 22.74 12.05 -9.70
CA GLN A 418 23.17 13.44 -9.84
C GLN A 418 22.04 14.44 -10.10
N ASN A 419 20.99 14.04 -10.84
CA ASN A 419 19.93 14.95 -11.24
C ASN A 419 18.60 14.20 -11.42
N THR A 420 17.88 14.07 -10.30
CA THR A 420 16.60 13.36 -10.21
C THR A 420 15.50 14.01 -11.06
N ASP A 421 15.57 15.32 -11.32
CA ASP A 421 14.56 16.07 -12.09
C ASP A 421 14.72 15.92 -13.61
N SER A 422 15.86 15.42 -14.09
CA SER A 422 16.09 15.20 -15.51
C SER A 422 15.08 14.21 -16.10
N TRP A 423 14.70 14.40 -17.38
CA TRP A 423 13.77 13.48 -18.05
C TRP A 423 14.28 12.02 -18.06
N ILE A 424 15.59 11.82 -18.08
CA ILE A 424 16.23 10.50 -17.99
C ILE A 424 15.95 9.87 -16.63
N ALA A 425 16.27 10.56 -15.52
CA ALA A 425 16.01 10.06 -14.17
C ALA A 425 14.51 9.89 -13.90
N GLN A 426 13.67 10.78 -14.45
CA GLN A 426 12.21 10.69 -14.34
C GLN A 426 11.63 9.42 -14.96
N ARG A 427 12.32 8.72 -15.87
CA ARG A 427 11.86 7.39 -16.33
C ARG A 427 11.70 6.42 -15.17
N TYR A 428 12.58 6.52 -14.17
CA TYR A 428 12.53 5.79 -12.91
C TYR A 428 11.65 6.52 -11.88
N PHE A 429 11.92 7.81 -11.62
CA PHE A 429 11.32 8.54 -10.51
C PHE A 429 9.87 8.97 -10.68
N GLN A 430 9.32 8.97 -11.90
CA GLN A 430 7.94 9.39 -12.17
C GLN A 430 6.87 8.58 -11.40
N HIS A 431 7.23 7.50 -10.71
CA HIS A 431 6.32 6.66 -9.93
C HIS A 431 6.39 6.91 -8.42
N PHE A 432 7.39 7.68 -7.96
CA PHE A 432 7.67 7.91 -6.56
C PHE A 432 7.39 9.37 -6.23
N GLY A 433 6.24 9.60 -5.59
CA GLY A 433 5.67 10.93 -5.31
C GLY A 433 6.66 12.09 -5.36
N LEU A 434 7.39 12.33 -4.28
CA LEU A 434 8.23 13.52 -4.14
C LEU A 434 9.36 13.63 -5.16
N MET A 435 9.78 12.51 -5.73
CA MET A 435 10.81 12.49 -6.76
C MET A 435 10.25 12.83 -8.14
N GLN A 436 8.95 13.13 -8.28
CA GLN A 436 8.34 13.55 -9.53
C GLN A 436 8.68 15.00 -9.86
N SER A 437 9.30 15.19 -11.03
CA SER A 437 9.41 16.50 -11.66
C SER A 437 8.03 17.15 -11.84
N GLU A 438 7.98 18.48 -11.88
CA GLU A 438 6.72 19.22 -12.00
C GLU A 438 5.91 18.81 -13.24
N LEU A 439 6.59 18.64 -14.39
CA LEU A 439 5.94 18.24 -15.64
C LEU A 439 5.24 16.89 -15.50
N VAL A 440 5.94 15.90 -14.95
CA VAL A 440 5.40 14.56 -14.71
C VAL A 440 4.20 14.60 -13.77
N TYR A 441 4.32 15.36 -12.68
CA TYR A 441 3.24 15.56 -11.73
C TYR A 441 1.97 16.12 -12.40
N TYR A 442 2.08 17.15 -13.25
CA TYR A 442 0.94 17.70 -14.00
C TYR A 442 0.34 16.69 -14.99
N ILE A 443 1.17 15.90 -15.68
CA ILE A 443 0.70 14.82 -16.56
C ILE A 443 -0.17 13.84 -15.75
N TYR A 444 0.31 13.38 -14.58
CA TYR A 444 -0.48 12.47 -13.75
C TYR A 444 -1.76 13.09 -13.22
N ILE A 445 -1.79 14.38 -12.88
CA ILE A 445 -3.04 15.06 -12.52
C ILE A 445 -4.06 14.96 -13.65
N ILE A 446 -3.66 15.27 -14.89
CA ILE A 446 -4.57 15.25 -16.04
C ILE A 446 -5.10 13.82 -16.25
N VAL A 447 -4.22 12.82 -16.23
CA VAL A 447 -4.61 11.41 -16.41
C VAL A 447 -5.51 10.93 -15.26
N PHE A 448 -5.20 11.31 -14.02
CA PHE A 448 -6.00 10.98 -12.83
C PHE A 448 -7.41 11.59 -12.90
N LEU A 449 -7.53 12.86 -13.30
CA LEU A 449 -8.82 13.52 -13.46
C LEU A 449 -9.64 12.89 -14.58
N ALA A 450 -9.02 12.56 -15.72
CA ALA A 450 -9.67 11.87 -16.83
C ALA A 450 -10.19 10.48 -16.41
N ALA A 451 -9.37 9.70 -15.71
CA ALA A 451 -9.75 8.40 -15.17
C ALA A 451 -10.90 8.50 -14.15
N SER A 452 -10.82 9.47 -13.25
CA SER A 452 -11.87 9.74 -12.24
C SER A 452 -13.19 10.15 -12.90
N ALA A 453 -13.13 11.03 -13.91
CA ALA A 453 -14.31 11.45 -14.68
C ALA A 453 -14.95 10.26 -15.42
N LEU A 454 -14.15 9.41 -16.06
CA LEU A 454 -14.64 8.21 -16.75
C LEU A 454 -15.40 7.28 -15.80
N ILE A 455 -14.84 7.01 -14.61
CA ILE A 455 -15.46 6.15 -13.60
C ILE A 455 -16.72 6.81 -13.02
N PHE A 456 -16.68 8.12 -12.77
CA PHE A 456 -17.81 8.87 -12.25
C PHE A 456 -18.99 8.88 -13.23
N LEU A 457 -18.74 9.06 -14.52
CA LEU A 457 -19.76 8.98 -15.57
C LEU A 457 -20.31 7.54 -15.68
N GLY A 458 -19.43 6.53 -15.57
CA GLY A 458 -19.83 5.12 -15.51
C GLY A 458 -20.75 4.79 -14.34
N LYS A 459 -20.50 5.38 -13.16
CA LYS A 459 -21.30 5.17 -11.93
C LYS A 459 -22.79 5.41 -12.13
N LYS A 460 -23.18 6.44 -12.90
CA LYS A 460 -24.60 6.74 -13.17
C LYS A 460 -25.31 5.60 -13.90
N ARG A 461 -24.60 4.87 -14.77
CA ARG A 461 -25.15 3.72 -15.51
C ARG A 461 -25.41 2.50 -14.63
N TYR A 462 -24.75 2.41 -13.48
CA TYR A 462 -24.80 1.22 -12.63
C TYR A 462 -25.77 1.33 -11.47
N ALA A 463 -26.25 2.54 -11.15
CA ALA A 463 -27.27 2.70 -10.13
C ALA A 463 -28.50 1.91 -10.60
N LYS A 464 -28.79 0.80 -9.92
CA LYS A 464 -30.02 0.05 -10.17
C LYS A 464 -31.18 1.01 -9.93
N SER A 465 -31.91 1.33 -11.00
CA SER A 465 -33.22 1.97 -10.97
C SER A 465 -34.17 1.16 -10.10
#